data_AF-A0A1U7PSN8-F1
#
_entry.id   AF-A0A1U7PSN8-F1
#
_cell.length_a   1.000
_cell.length_b   1.000
_cell.length_c   1.000
_cell.angle_alpha   90.00
_cell.angle_beta   90.00
_cell.angle_gamma   90.00
#
_symmetry.space_group_name_H-M   'P 1'
#
loop_
_entity.id
_entity.type
_entity.pdbx_description
1 polymer ?
#
loop_
_entity_poly.entity_id
_entity_poly.type
_entity_poly.pdbx_seq_one_letter_code
_entity_poly.pdbx_strand_id
1 'polypeptide(L)'
;MRGSTVMRWVTAIGEAFLAVPFIGGIVVLSTSYSILGVMFILHAVTLILAIRDHSAKSGSILGLATSIFAWIPFVGWFLHLVTAVVLAVQAVISRPKYY
;
A
#
# COMPACT_ATOMS: atom_id res chain seq x y z
N MET A 1 -17.32 3.89 -7.40
CA MET A 1 -15.94 4.34 -7.09
C MET A 1 -15.01 3.91 -8.21
N ARG A 2 -13.94 4.66 -8.52
CA ARG A 2 -12.97 4.23 -9.55
C ARG A 2 -12.18 3.01 -9.07
N GLY A 3 -11.71 2.17 -9.99
CA GLY A 3 -10.94 0.96 -9.66
C GLY A 3 -9.69 1.29 -8.84
N SER A 4 -8.99 2.38 -9.18
CA SER A 4 -7.86 2.88 -8.39
C SER A 4 -8.21 3.23 -6.94
N THR A 5 -9.40 3.79 -6.69
CA THR A 5 -9.84 4.16 -5.32
C THR A 5 -10.14 2.93 -4.48
N VAL A 6 -10.80 1.92 -5.06
CA VAL A 6 -11.04 0.64 -4.39
C VAL A 6 -9.71 -0.03 -4.06
N MET A 7 -8.80 -0.10 -5.04
CA MET A 7 -7.50 -0.73 -4.84
C MET A 7 -6.63 0.01 -3.82
N ARG A 8 -6.70 1.34 -3.72
CA ARG A 8 -6.02 2.08 -2.64
C ARG A 8 -6.56 1.72 -1.25
N TRP A 9 -7.86 1.47 -1.10
CA TRP A 9 -8.39 0.99 0.17
C TRP A 9 -7.90 -0.42 0.51
N VAL A 10 -7.91 -1.32 -0.48
CA VAL A 10 -7.39 -2.69 -0.31
C VAL A 10 -5.92 -2.64 0.13
N THR A 11 -5.08 -1.88 -0.57
CA THR A 11 -3.67 -1.77 -0.22
C THR A 11 -3.45 -1.00 1.08
N ALA A 12 -4.23 0.04 1.40
CA ALA A 12 -4.15 0.74 2.68
C ALA A 12 -4.43 -0.19 3.87
N ILE A 13 -5.43 -1.07 3.75
CA ILE A 13 -5.76 -2.04 4.80
C ILE A 13 -4.63 -3.08 4.93
N GLY A 14 -4.09 -3.57 3.81
CA GLY A 14 -2.94 -4.48 3.83
C GLY A 14 -1.70 -3.88 4.50
N GLU A 15 -1.37 -2.63 4.16
CA GLU A 15 -0.29 -1.87 4.79
C GLU A 15 -0.57 -1.63 6.28
N ALA A 16 -1.80 -1.26 6.65
CA ALA A 16 -2.19 -1.05 8.04
C ALA A 16 -2.08 -2.33 8.88
N PHE A 17 -2.42 -3.48 8.30
CA PHE A 17 -2.25 -4.78 8.93
C PHE A 17 -0.77 -5.10 9.18
N LEU A 18 0.10 -4.86 8.20
CA LEU A 18 1.56 -5.01 8.35
C LEU A 18 2.20 -3.92 9.23
N ALA A 19 1.51 -2.81 9.45
CA ALA A 19 1.93 -1.74 10.36
C ALA A 19 1.54 -2.00 11.82
N VAL A 20 0.80 -3.08 12.14
CA VAL A 20 0.53 -3.43 13.54
C VAL A 20 1.83 -3.87 14.21
N PRO A 21 2.24 -3.24 15.34
CA PRO A 21 3.47 -3.59 16.03
C PRO A 21 3.57 -5.08 16.33
N PHE A 22 4.76 -5.66 16.15
CA PHE A 22 5.08 -7.09 16.27
C PHE A 22 4.35 -8.01 15.27
N ILE A 23 3.05 -7.85 15.05
CA ILE A 23 2.24 -8.67 14.14
C ILE A 23 2.79 -8.59 12.72
N GLY A 24 3.05 -7.39 12.21
CA GLY A 24 3.57 -7.22 10.85
C GLY A 24 4.89 -7.94 10.63
N GLY A 25 5.84 -7.79 11.56
CA GLY A 25 7.12 -8.47 11.51
C GLY A 25 6.99 -9.99 11.57
N ILE A 26 6.13 -10.51 12.46
CA ILE A 26 5.84 -11.94 12.57
C ILE A 26 5.28 -12.47 11.25
N VAL A 27 4.31 -11.78 10.63
CA VAL A 27 3.71 -12.18 9.35
C VAL A 27 4.73 -12.17 8.22
N VAL A 28 5.58 -11.15 8.14
CA VAL A 28 6.64 -11.08 7.12
C VAL A 28 7.60 -12.26 7.26
N LEU A 29 8.03 -12.57 8.48
CA LEU A 29 8.94 -13.70 8.74
C LEU A 29 8.26 -15.06 8.52
N SER A 30 7.02 -15.24 8.98
CA SER A 30 6.29 -16.51 8.85
C SER A 30 5.93 -16.85 7.41
N THR A 31 5.86 -15.84 6.54
CA THR A 31 5.60 -16.00 5.11
C THR A 31 6.88 -16.05 4.28
N SER A 32 8.06 -16.15 4.92
CA SER A 32 9.37 -16.08 4.24
C SER A 32 9.47 -14.88 3.30
N TYR A 33 8.99 -13.71 3.76
CA TYR A 33 8.94 -12.44 3.02
C TYR A 33 8.02 -12.42 1.78
N SER A 34 7.33 -13.53 1.45
CA SER A 34 6.44 -13.57 0.28
C SER A 34 5.29 -12.57 0.35
N ILE A 35 4.83 -12.20 1.56
CA ILE A 35 3.81 -11.18 1.76
C ILE A 35 4.23 -9.81 1.21
N LEU A 36 5.52 -9.46 1.28
CA LEU A 36 6.05 -8.21 0.71
C LEU A 36 5.94 -8.21 -0.81
N GLY A 37 6.17 -9.36 -1.44
CA GLY A 37 6.00 -9.57 -2.88
C GLY A 37 4.54 -9.48 -3.32
N VAL A 38 3.60 -10.04 -2.53
CA VAL A 38 2.16 -9.87 -2.77
C VAL A 38 1.76 -8.40 -2.71
N MET A 39 2.18 -7.68 -1.66
CA MET A 39 1.92 -6.25 -1.53
C MET A 39 2.54 -5.45 -2.68
N PHE A 40 3.74 -5.81 -3.13
CA PHE A 40 4.40 -5.16 -4.28
C PHE A 40 3.53 -5.27 -5.54
N ILE A 41 3.00 -6.47 -5.84
CA ILE A 41 2.11 -6.69 -6.99
C ILE A 41 0.82 -5.88 -6.84
N LEU A 42 0.20 -5.89 -5.65
CA LEU A 42 -1.02 -5.12 -5.40
C LEU A 42 -0.79 -3.61 -5.60
N HIS A 43 0.34 -3.07 -5.15
CA HIS A 43 0.71 -1.67 -5.40
C HIS A 43 0.97 -1.39 -6.88
N ALA A 44 1.62 -2.30 -7.61
CA ALA A 44 1.83 -2.16 -9.05
C ALA A 44 0.50 -2.10 -9.81
N VAL A 45 -0.44 -3.00 -9.49
CA VAL A 45 -1.81 -2.98 -10.05
C VAL A 45 -2.53 -1.68 -9.68
N THR A 46 -2.44 -1.26 -8.42
CA THR A 46 -3.05 0.00 -7.96
C THR A 46 -2.47 1.20 -8.72
N LEU A 47 -1.16 1.20 -8.98
CA LEU A 47 -0.46 2.24 -9.72
C LEU A 47 -0.91 2.28 -11.19
N ILE A 48 -1.00 1.13 -11.85
CA ILE A 48 -1.48 1.02 -13.24
C ILE A 48 -2.91 1.58 -13.34
N LEU A 49 -3.80 1.18 -12.42
CA LEU A 49 -5.16 1.71 -12.35
C LEU A 49 -5.16 3.22 -12.05
N ALA A 50 -4.28 3.70 -11.18
CA ALA A 50 -4.18 5.11 -10.85
C ALA A 50 -3.73 5.96 -12.06
N ILE A 51 -2.82 5.43 -12.89
CA ILE A 51 -2.40 6.05 -14.16
C ILE A 51 -3.60 6.13 -15.10
N ARG A 52 -4.29 5.01 -15.33
CA ARG A 52 -5.46 4.93 -16.22
C ARG A 52 -6.59 5.84 -15.77
N ASP A 53 -6.84 5.90 -14.46
CA ASP A 53 -7.90 6.71 -13.86
C ASP A 53 -7.47 8.18 -13.66
N HIS A 54 -6.29 8.60 -14.17
CA HIS A 54 -5.70 9.93 -14.03
C HIS A 54 -5.72 10.48 -12.59
N SER A 55 -5.31 9.64 -11.65
CA SER A 55 -5.35 9.92 -10.21
C SER A 55 -3.96 9.90 -9.56
N ALA A 56 -3.91 10.17 -8.25
CA ALA A 56 -2.67 10.29 -7.49
C ALA A 56 -1.85 8.99 -7.48
N LYS A 57 -0.56 9.07 -7.80
CA LYS A 57 0.31 7.89 -7.93
C LYS A 57 1.20 7.67 -6.71
N SER A 58 1.41 8.72 -5.92
CA SER A 58 2.43 8.74 -4.87
C SER A 58 2.21 7.70 -3.78
N GLY A 59 0.96 7.40 -3.39
CA GLY A 59 0.70 6.35 -2.39
C GLY A 59 1.13 4.96 -2.85
N SER A 60 0.84 4.60 -4.11
CA SER A 60 1.22 3.30 -4.67
C SER A 60 2.72 3.24 -4.98
N ILE A 61 3.35 4.33 -5.41
CA ILE A 61 4.82 4.39 -5.59
C ILE A 61 5.52 4.21 -4.23
N LEU A 62 5.03 4.87 -3.19
CA LEU A 62 5.53 4.69 -1.83
C LEU A 62 5.36 3.24 -1.38
N GLY A 63 4.22 2.60 -1.67
CA GLY A 63 3.99 1.19 -1.36
C GLY A 63 4.95 0.23 -2.07
N LEU A 64 5.29 0.49 -3.33
CA LEU A 64 6.32 -0.28 -4.04
C LEU A 64 7.69 -0.13 -3.35
N ALA A 65 8.07 1.09 -2.96
CA ALA A 65 9.31 1.34 -2.23
C ALA A 65 9.29 0.62 -0.86
N THR A 66 8.19 0.71 -0.13
CA THR A 66 7.99 0.01 1.14
C THR A 66 8.21 -1.48 0.99
N SER A 67 7.59 -2.14 0.00
CA SER A 67 7.82 -3.57 -0.26
C SER A 67 9.29 -3.93 -0.54
N ILE A 68 10.09 -3.03 -1.12
CA ILE A 68 11.52 -3.26 -1.38
C ILE A 68 12.37 -3.10 -0.11
N PHE A 69 12.02 -2.17 0.77
CA PHE A 69 12.81 -1.84 1.97
C PHE A 69 12.32 -2.49 3.26
N ALA A 70 11.11 -3.07 3.28
CA ALA A 70 10.47 -3.58 4.48
C ALA A 70 11.03 -4.90 5.04
N TRP A 71 12.12 -5.42 4.47
CA TRP A 71 12.88 -6.52 5.07
C TRP A 71 13.74 -6.08 6.26
N ILE A 72 13.97 -4.77 6.42
CA ILE A 72 14.70 -4.21 7.57
C ILE A 72 13.70 -4.01 8.73
N PRO A 73 13.89 -4.64 9.90
CA PRO A 73 13.02 -4.46 11.06
C PRO A 73 12.95 -2.98 11.49
N PHE A 74 11.82 -2.58 12.10
CA PHE A 74 11.47 -1.19 12.46
C PHE A 74 11.34 -0.22 11.28
N VAL A 75 12.29 -0.19 10.34
CA VAL A 75 12.20 0.58 9.09
C VAL A 75 11.00 0.11 8.28
N GLY A 76 10.88 -1.20 8.06
CA GLY A 76 9.73 -1.78 7.35
C GLY A 76 8.40 -1.49 8.03
N TRP A 77 8.36 -1.62 9.36
CA TRP A 77 7.17 -1.27 10.14
C TRP A 77 6.77 0.20 9.96
N PHE A 78 7.73 1.12 10.07
CA PHE A 78 7.48 2.55 9.90
C PHE A 78 7.05 2.88 8.47
N LEU A 79 7.68 2.27 7.47
CA LEU A 79 7.31 2.45 6.06
C LEU A 79 5.89 1.93 5.79
N HIS A 80 5.51 0.77 6.34
CA HIS A 80 4.14 0.27 6.24
C HIS A 80 3.13 1.23 6.86
N LEU A 81 3.43 1.78 8.05
CA LEU A 81 2.58 2.76 8.71
C LEU A 81 2.37 4.02 7.87
N VAL A 82 3.46 4.63 7.38
CA VAL A 82 3.40 5.85 6.56
C VAL A 82 2.64 5.56 5.26
N THR A 83 2.92 4.43 4.62
CA THR A 83 2.26 4.03 3.36
C THR A 83 0.75 3.84 3.57
N ALA A 84 0.34 3.17 4.65
CA ALA A 84 -1.07 2.96 4.99
C ALA A 84 -1.82 4.29 5.12
N VAL A 85 -1.25 5.26 5.85
CA VAL A 85 -1.83 6.59 6.04
C VAL A 85 -1.93 7.34 4.72
N VAL A 86 -0.86 7.37 3.91
CA VAL A 86 -0.86 8.08 2.62
C VAL A 86 -1.92 7.49 1.67
N LEU A 87 -2.02 6.16 1.58
CA LEU A 87 -3.02 5.50 0.74
C LEU A 87 -4.44 5.75 1.21
N ALA A 88 -4.71 5.66 2.52
CA ALA A 88 -6.02 5.94 3.09
C ALA A 88 -6.46 7.39 2.82
N VAL A 89 -5.59 8.37 3.07
CA VAL A 89 -5.85 9.78 2.77
C VAL A 89 -6.13 9.99 1.29
N GLN A 90 -5.33 9.38 0.41
CA GLN A 90 -5.57 9.46 -1.04
C GLN A 90 -6.88 8.80 -1.44
N ALA A 91 -7.26 7.69 -0.83
CA ALA A 91 -8.52 7.01 -1.09
C ALA A 91 -9.72 7.87 -0.68
N VAL A 92 -9.64 8.56 0.48
CA VAL A 92 -10.67 9.49 0.96
C VAL A 92 -10.79 10.72 0.07
N ILE A 93 -9.67 11.35 -0.31
CA ILE A 93 -9.67 12.61 -1.09
C ILE A 93 -9.98 12.35 -2.58
N SER A 94 -9.82 11.12 -3.06
CA SER A 94 -10.15 10.74 -4.44
C SER A 94 -11.65 10.82 -4.70
N ARG A 95 -12.15 12.02 -5.02
CA ARG A 95 -13.54 12.23 -5.41
C ARG A 95 -13.80 11.69 -6.82
N PRO A 96 -14.98 11.08 -7.07
CA PRO A 96 -15.44 10.88 -8.43
C PRO A 96 -15.56 12.26 -9.10
N LYS A 97 -14.84 12.49 -10.20
CA LYS A 97 -15.17 13.62 -11.07
C LYS A 97 -16.40 13.18 -11.86
N TYR A 98 -17.55 13.76 -11.53
CA TYR A 98 -18.69 13.77 -12.43
C TYR A 98 -18.31 14.75 -13.55
N TYR A 99 -18.00 14.20 -14.72
CA TYR A 99 -17.96 14.95 -15.98
C TYR A 99 -19.30 14.70 -16.68
#